data_AF-A0A973JRN3-F1
#
_entry.id   AF-A0A973JRN3-F1
#
_cell.length_a   1.000
_cell.length_b   1.000
_cell.length_c   1.000
_cell.angle_alpha   90.00
_cell.angle_beta   90.00
_cell.angle_gamma   90.00
#
_symmetry.space_group_name_H-M   'P 1'
#
loop_
_entity.id
_entity.type
_entity.pdbx_description
1 polymer ?
#
loop_
_entity_poly.entity_id
_entity_poly.type
_entity_poly.pdbx_seq_one_letter_code
_entity_poly.pdbx_strand_id
1 'polypeptide(L)'
;MFILKLILRNALRHKLRSSLTVVGVAIAVLAFGLLRTLVAAWYLGVESSSASRLVTRNAISLVFSLPLSYREKIRQVPGVKGVSYANWFGGVYITEKNFFPNFAVDAKTYLDLYPEFVLSPEQKKAFILDRKGCVVGRNIAERFGWKVGDAVVLKGTISPGDWEFVVRGIYQGAEKSTDETVRNLSRLIQANTTNPPGNELPAILVVKEILDRDGFTENDYTIVESAPGRVNLVARLRGDGSQRPLLMSGHVDVVPVEREKPGERSAPRPVIDWDQAQVLYEQDKTILLLVNGFNRGGLLVGGEGLQGFVPVSHLLKINCQTEEEERNPILTSYVGKQIA
;
A
#
# COMPACT_ATOMS: atom_id res chain seq x y z
N MET A 1 10.33 40.68 9.68
CA MET A 1 11.56 40.18 9.01
C MET A 1 12.85 40.32 9.83
N PHE A 2 13.00 41.30 10.73
CA PHE A 2 14.24 41.51 11.49
C PHE A 2 14.58 40.36 12.47
N ILE A 3 13.56 39.83 13.16
CA ILE A 3 13.70 38.73 14.12
C ILE A 3 14.17 37.44 13.44
N LEU A 4 13.65 37.11 12.24
CA LEU A 4 14.10 35.94 11.48
C LEU A 4 15.59 36.04 11.11
N LYS A 5 16.06 37.23 10.71
CA LYS A 5 17.48 37.48 10.41
C LYS A 5 18.37 37.31 11.64
N LEU A 6 17.91 37.77 12.80
CA LEU A 6 18.63 37.59 14.07
C LEU A 6 18.72 36.11 14.48
N ILE A 7 17.62 35.36 14.36
CA ILE A 7 17.59 33.92 14.64
C ILE A 7 18.54 33.17 13.70
N LEU A 8 18.52 33.46 12.40
CA LEU A 8 19.37 32.80 11.41
C LEU A 8 20.86 33.12 11.64
N ARG A 9 21.20 34.39 11.92
CA ARG A 9 22.58 34.77 12.27
C ARG A 9 23.05 34.11 13.56
N ASN A 10 22.19 34.01 14.57
CA ASN A 10 22.53 33.37 15.84
C ASN A 10 22.70 31.85 15.69
N ALA A 11 21.84 31.20 14.91
CA ALA A 11 21.93 29.78 14.59
C ALA A 11 23.21 29.46 13.79
N LEU A 12 23.60 30.31 12.84
CA LEU A 12 24.80 30.12 12.03
C LEU A 12 26.11 30.54 12.74
N ARG A 13 26.02 31.17 13.91
CA ARG A 13 27.19 31.60 14.70
C ARG A 13 28.03 30.42 15.19
N HIS A 14 27.37 29.33 15.59
CA HIS A 14 28.02 28.10 16.03
C HIS A 14 27.65 26.93 15.12
N LYS A 15 28.30 26.91 13.94
CA LYS A 15 27.99 25.97 12.84
C LYS A 15 27.96 24.51 13.28
N LEU A 16 28.90 24.09 14.14
CA LEU A 16 29.00 22.71 14.64
C LEU A 16 27.83 22.32 15.55
N ARG A 17 27.45 23.18 16.50
CA ARG A 17 26.34 22.90 17.42
C ARG A 17 25.04 22.81 16.64
N SER A 18 24.79 23.78 15.77
CA SER A 18 23.56 23.84 14.98
C SER A 18 23.46 22.68 14.00
N SER A 19 24.57 22.24 13.37
CA SER A 19 24.54 21.06 12.50
C SER A 19 24.23 19.79 13.28
N LEU A 20 24.86 19.56 14.43
CA LEU A 20 24.58 18.40 15.29
C LEU A 20 23.11 18.35 15.75
N THR A 21 22.53 19.51 16.08
CA THR A 21 21.11 19.57 16.52
C THR A 21 20.16 19.25 15.37
N VAL A 22 20.42 19.79 14.17
CA VAL A 22 19.62 19.51 12.97
C VAL A 22 19.73 18.05 12.56
N VAL A 23 20.94 17.47 12.59
CA VAL A 23 21.16 16.05 12.26
C VAL A 23 20.45 15.14 13.24
N GLY A 24 20.49 15.43 14.55
CA GLY A 24 19.78 14.63 15.55
C GLY A 24 18.27 14.59 15.32
N VAL A 25 17.65 15.74 15.04
CA VAL A 25 16.21 15.83 14.71
C VAL A 25 15.92 15.13 13.38
N ALA A 26 16.77 15.31 12.36
CA ALA A 26 16.59 14.69 11.06
C ALA A 26 16.64 13.16 11.14
N ILE A 27 17.55 12.58 11.92
CA ILE A 27 17.63 11.13 12.15
C ILE A 27 16.35 10.62 12.82
N ALA A 28 15.85 11.33 13.84
CA ALA A 28 14.62 10.92 14.53
C ALA A 28 13.40 10.97 13.60
N VAL A 29 13.26 12.02 12.79
CA VAL A 29 12.16 12.15 11.83
C VAL A 29 12.26 11.12 10.71
N LEU A 30 13.45 10.86 10.17
CA LEU A 30 13.67 9.82 9.16
C LEU A 30 13.35 8.43 9.70
N ALA A 31 13.84 8.10 10.90
CA ALA A 31 13.56 6.82 11.54
C ALA A 31 12.06 6.64 11.77
N PHE A 32 11.38 7.67 12.29
CA PHE A 32 9.93 7.64 12.48
C PHE A 32 9.18 7.49 11.15
N GLY A 33 9.53 8.27 10.12
CA GLY A 33 8.93 8.21 8.79
C GLY A 33 9.08 6.83 8.15
N LEU A 34 10.28 6.25 8.19
CA LEU A 34 10.57 4.89 7.70
C LEU A 34 9.77 3.83 8.45
N LEU A 35 9.66 3.94 9.78
CA LEU A 35 8.86 3.00 10.57
C LEU A 35 7.37 3.10 10.20
N ARG A 36 6.86 4.34 10.03
CA ARG A 36 5.46 4.61 9.66
C ARG A 36 5.12 4.10 8.27
N THR A 37 6.00 4.30 7.28
CA THR A 37 5.80 3.82 5.92
C THR A 37 5.88 2.30 5.84
N LEU A 38 6.82 1.68 6.55
CA LEU A 38 6.91 0.22 6.65
C LEU A 38 5.62 -0.38 7.25
N VAL A 39 5.12 0.23 8.33
CA VAL A 39 3.87 -0.19 8.97
C VAL A 39 2.67 0.00 8.03
N ALA A 40 2.59 1.12 7.32
CA ALA A 40 1.51 1.39 6.36
C ALA A 40 1.52 0.40 5.18
N ALA A 41 2.69 0.12 4.61
CA ALA A 41 2.84 -0.85 3.52
C ALA A 41 2.41 -2.26 3.96
N TRP A 42 2.65 -2.61 5.22
CA TRP A 42 2.18 -3.88 5.79
C TRP A 42 0.64 -3.94 5.89
N TYR A 43 -0.01 -2.87 6.32
CA TYR A 43 -1.48 -2.82 6.41
C TYR A 43 -2.16 -2.86 5.03
N LEU A 44 -1.57 -2.25 4.00
CA LEU A 44 -2.10 -2.34 2.63
C LEU A 44 -2.13 -3.78 2.09
N GLY A 45 -1.13 -4.60 2.43
CA GLY A 45 -1.14 -6.04 2.11
C GLY A 45 -2.16 -6.85 2.93
N VAL A 46 -2.58 -6.34 4.08
CA VAL A 46 -3.64 -6.95 4.91
C VAL A 46 -5.03 -6.50 4.43
N GLU A 47 -5.20 -5.27 3.94
CA GLU A 47 -6.46 -4.81 3.32
C GLU A 47 -6.74 -5.49 1.97
N SER A 48 -5.70 -5.98 1.27
CA SER A 48 -5.89 -6.88 0.11
C SER A 48 -6.27 -8.31 0.51
N SER A 49 -6.33 -8.61 1.81
CA SER A 49 -6.86 -9.89 2.32
C SER A 49 -8.38 -9.81 2.41
N SER A 50 -9.06 -10.95 2.21
CA SER A 50 -10.52 -11.06 2.26
C SER A 50 -11.17 -10.12 3.29
N ALA A 51 -12.08 -9.24 2.85
CA ALA A 51 -12.83 -8.29 3.69
C ALA A 51 -13.61 -8.96 4.85
N SER A 52 -13.65 -10.29 4.88
CA SER A 52 -14.29 -11.12 5.90
C SER A 52 -13.35 -11.59 7.02
N ARG A 53 -12.06 -11.22 7.01
CA ARG A 53 -11.09 -11.65 8.04
C ARG A 53 -10.56 -10.48 8.87
N LEU A 54 -10.72 -10.59 10.18
CA LEU A 54 -10.17 -9.66 11.14
C LEU A 54 -8.92 -10.26 11.80
N VAL A 55 -7.81 -9.52 11.80
CA VAL A 55 -6.57 -9.92 12.47
C VAL A 55 -6.45 -9.17 13.79
N THR A 56 -6.38 -9.92 14.90
CA THR A 56 -6.18 -9.36 16.25
C THR A 56 -4.76 -9.61 16.74
N ARG A 57 -4.12 -8.60 17.33
CA ARG A 57 -2.77 -8.68 17.91
C ARG A 57 -2.71 -8.05 19.30
N ASN A 58 -1.63 -8.28 20.03
CA ASN A 58 -1.37 -7.56 21.26
C ASN A 58 -1.19 -6.05 20.97
N ALA A 59 -1.87 -5.21 21.75
CA ALA A 59 -1.89 -3.77 21.56
C ALA A 59 -0.50 -3.12 21.76
N ILE A 60 0.34 -3.71 22.61
CA ILE A 60 1.65 -3.17 22.99
C ILE A 60 2.67 -3.43 21.87
N SER A 61 2.81 -4.69 21.44
CA SER A 61 3.82 -5.08 20.45
C SER A 61 3.49 -6.41 19.78
N LEU A 62 3.93 -6.57 18.54
CA LEU A 62 3.89 -7.83 17.79
C LEU A 62 4.75 -8.94 18.42
N VAL A 63 5.72 -8.58 19.26
CA VAL A 63 6.60 -9.53 19.96
C VAL A 63 5.84 -10.30 21.05
N PHE A 64 4.74 -9.74 21.56
CA PHE A 64 3.93 -10.41 22.58
C PHE A 64 2.75 -11.14 21.95
N SER A 65 2.69 -12.45 22.16
CA SER A 65 1.55 -13.27 21.74
C SER A 65 0.31 -12.97 22.59
N LEU A 66 -0.87 -13.17 22.00
CA LEU A 66 -2.12 -13.18 22.75
C LEU A 66 -2.27 -14.51 23.51
N PRO A 67 -2.80 -14.50 24.75
CA PRO A 67 -3.08 -15.74 25.48
C PRO A 67 -4.08 -16.63 24.73
N LEU A 68 -3.83 -17.94 24.69
CA LEU A 68 -4.73 -18.89 24.00
C LEU A 68 -6.15 -18.90 24.60
N SER A 69 -6.30 -18.54 25.88
CA SER A 69 -7.61 -18.41 26.54
C SER A 69 -8.53 -17.36 25.89
N TYR A 70 -7.98 -16.42 25.12
CA TYR A 70 -8.77 -15.42 24.41
C TYR A 70 -9.49 -16.01 23.19
N ARG A 71 -9.01 -17.14 22.67
CA ARG A 71 -9.62 -17.81 21.51
C ARG A 71 -11.11 -18.08 21.71
N GLU A 72 -11.48 -18.62 22.87
CA GLU A 72 -12.89 -18.91 23.17
C GLU A 72 -13.72 -17.64 23.39
N LYS A 73 -13.12 -16.60 23.98
CA LYS A 73 -13.78 -15.29 24.13
C LYS A 73 -14.06 -14.64 22.77
N ILE A 74 -13.09 -14.68 21.85
CA ILE A 74 -13.24 -14.14 20.49
C ILE A 74 -14.30 -14.93 19.72
N ARG A 75 -14.32 -16.26 19.85
CA ARG A 75 -15.33 -17.10 19.20
C ARG A 75 -16.77 -16.77 19.63
N GLN A 76 -16.96 -16.27 20.84
CA GLN A 76 -18.29 -15.89 21.37
C GLN A 76 -18.78 -14.53 20.86
N VAL A 77 -17.92 -13.73 20.20
CA VAL A 77 -18.33 -12.43 19.67
C VAL A 77 -19.33 -12.63 18.51
N PRO A 78 -20.49 -11.94 18.51
CA PRO A 78 -21.46 -12.04 17.42
C PRO A 78 -20.84 -11.75 16.06
N GLY A 79 -21.10 -12.63 15.08
CA GLY A 79 -20.57 -12.53 13.72
C GLY A 79 -19.26 -13.30 13.48
N VAL A 80 -18.57 -13.76 14.51
CA VAL A 80 -17.34 -14.56 14.36
C VAL A 80 -17.70 -16.02 14.02
N LYS A 81 -17.36 -16.45 12.79
CA LYS A 81 -17.61 -17.83 12.32
C LYS A 81 -16.48 -18.82 12.64
N GLY A 82 -15.26 -18.32 12.81
CA GLY A 82 -14.07 -19.14 13.02
C GLY A 82 -12.94 -18.34 13.64
N VAL A 83 -12.07 -19.01 14.40
CA VAL A 83 -10.90 -18.42 15.02
C VAL A 83 -9.73 -19.38 14.84
N SER A 84 -8.62 -18.86 14.35
CA SER A 84 -7.34 -19.56 14.25
C SER A 84 -6.23 -18.65 14.77
N TYR A 85 -5.01 -19.17 14.84
CA TYR A 85 -3.84 -18.38 15.17
C TYR A 85 -2.71 -18.64 14.17
N ALA A 86 -1.88 -17.63 14.00
CA ALA A 86 -0.58 -17.71 13.37
C ALA A 86 0.41 -16.97 14.26
N ASN A 87 1.56 -17.59 14.50
CA ASN A 87 2.65 -16.95 15.22
C ASN A 87 3.86 -16.84 14.30
N TRP A 88 4.52 -15.70 14.32
CA TRP A 88 5.73 -15.49 13.56
C TRP A 88 6.84 -16.40 14.09
N PHE A 89 7.35 -17.31 13.26
CA PHE A 89 8.35 -18.28 13.70
C PHE A 89 9.77 -17.69 13.65
N GLY A 90 10.06 -16.85 12.64
CA GLY A 90 11.35 -16.19 12.49
C GLY A 90 12.49 -17.13 12.10
N GLY A 91 12.21 -18.13 11.27
CA GLY A 91 13.20 -19.04 10.72
C GLY A 91 14.02 -18.40 9.59
N VAL A 92 15.31 -18.68 9.56
CA VAL A 92 16.22 -18.32 8.46
C VAL A 92 16.64 -19.60 7.73
N TYR A 93 16.48 -19.62 6.41
CA TYR A 93 16.89 -20.75 5.58
C TYR A 93 18.30 -20.52 5.03
N ILE A 94 19.29 -21.31 5.47
CA ILE A 94 20.71 -21.21 5.09
C ILE A 94 21.36 -19.87 5.52
N THR A 95 20.94 -18.74 4.92
CA THR A 95 21.43 -17.39 5.22
C THR A 95 20.30 -16.37 5.27
N GLU A 96 20.52 -15.23 5.91
CA GLU A 96 19.55 -14.12 6.01
C GLU A 96 19.09 -13.58 4.64
N LYS A 97 19.91 -13.75 3.58
CA LYS A 97 19.54 -13.36 2.21
C LYS A 97 18.40 -14.20 1.62
N ASN A 98 18.19 -15.40 2.15
CA ASN A 98 17.14 -16.32 1.76
C ASN A 98 15.91 -16.21 2.65
N PHE A 99 15.77 -15.11 3.39
CA PHE A 99 14.64 -14.87 4.25
C PHE A 99 13.32 -14.90 3.47
N PHE A 100 12.32 -15.53 4.08
CA PHE A 100 10.92 -15.47 3.69
C PHE A 100 10.05 -15.56 4.95
N PRO A 101 8.84 -14.96 4.95
CA PRO A 101 7.92 -15.06 6.07
C PRO A 101 7.56 -16.51 6.37
N ASN A 102 7.64 -16.90 7.64
CA ASN A 102 7.28 -18.24 8.09
C ASN A 102 6.52 -18.18 9.41
N PHE A 103 5.47 -18.99 9.50
CA PHE A 103 4.48 -18.92 10.57
C PHE A 103 4.20 -20.30 11.14
N ALA A 104 4.09 -20.38 12.46
CA ALA A 104 3.51 -21.53 13.16
C ALA A 104 2.00 -21.31 13.31
N VAL A 105 1.20 -22.23 12.78
CA VAL A 105 -0.26 -22.09 12.68
C VAL A 105 -1.00 -23.28 13.27
N ASP A 106 -2.27 -23.08 13.65
CA ASP A 106 -3.21 -24.21 13.85
C ASP A 106 -3.60 -24.76 12.48
N ALA A 107 -2.98 -25.88 12.07
CA ALA A 107 -3.05 -26.41 10.72
C ALA A 107 -4.47 -26.55 10.17
N LYS A 108 -5.42 -27.02 11.00
CA LYS A 108 -6.79 -27.27 10.56
C LYS A 108 -7.56 -25.96 10.41
N THR A 109 -7.64 -25.17 11.47
CA THR A 109 -8.46 -23.94 11.47
C THR A 109 -7.85 -22.85 10.60
N TYR A 110 -6.54 -22.85 10.39
CA TYR A 110 -5.87 -21.86 9.54
C TYR A 110 -6.20 -22.11 8.06
N LEU A 111 -6.08 -23.35 7.58
CA LEU A 111 -6.43 -23.65 6.18
C LEU A 111 -7.92 -23.44 5.87
N ASP A 112 -8.80 -23.64 6.86
CA ASP A 112 -10.24 -23.38 6.68
C ASP A 112 -10.56 -21.87 6.61
N LEU A 113 -9.75 -21.02 7.26
CA LEU A 113 -9.89 -19.55 7.17
C LEU A 113 -9.24 -18.94 5.92
N TYR A 114 -8.34 -19.67 5.27
CA TYR A 114 -7.64 -19.23 4.06
C TYR A 114 -8.00 -20.13 2.87
N PRO A 115 -9.25 -20.06 2.36
CA PRO A 115 -9.69 -20.87 1.23
C PRO A 115 -8.91 -20.57 -0.06
N GLU A 116 -8.24 -19.42 -0.13
CA GLU A 116 -7.35 -19.08 -1.23
C GLU A 116 -6.07 -19.92 -1.28
N PHE A 117 -5.72 -20.65 -0.21
CA PHE A 117 -4.60 -21.59 -0.22
C PHE A 117 -5.09 -22.97 -0.67
N VAL A 118 -5.02 -23.20 -1.98
CA VAL A 118 -5.45 -24.45 -2.59
C VAL A 118 -4.37 -25.52 -2.47
N LEU A 119 -4.71 -26.58 -1.74
CA LEU A 119 -3.91 -27.79 -1.56
C LEU A 119 -4.73 -29.00 -2.00
N SER A 120 -4.05 -30.08 -2.42
CA SER A 120 -4.75 -31.34 -2.62
C SER A 120 -5.28 -31.88 -1.27
N PRO A 121 -6.39 -32.64 -1.24
CA PRO A 121 -6.92 -33.24 -0.02
C PRO A 121 -5.88 -34.10 0.72
N GLU A 122 -5.02 -34.80 -0.03
CA GLU A 122 -3.94 -35.64 0.49
C GLU A 122 -2.87 -34.80 1.18
N GLN A 123 -2.44 -33.71 0.54
CA GLN A 123 -1.45 -32.77 1.10
C GLN A 123 -1.99 -32.08 2.37
N LYS A 124 -3.27 -31.65 2.33
CA LYS A 124 -3.94 -31.06 3.50
C LYS A 124 -3.96 -32.04 4.66
N LYS A 125 -4.32 -33.31 4.40
CA LYS A 125 -4.32 -34.36 5.43
C LYS A 125 -2.91 -34.66 5.95
N ALA A 126 -1.91 -34.76 5.07
CA ALA A 126 -0.53 -35.01 5.44
C ALA A 126 0.04 -33.90 6.34
N PHE A 127 -0.24 -32.63 6.02
CA PHE A 127 0.15 -31.49 6.84
C PHE A 127 -0.54 -31.48 8.22
N ILE A 128 -1.83 -31.80 8.29
CA ILE A 128 -2.57 -31.83 9.57
C ILE A 128 -2.05 -32.95 10.49
N LEU A 129 -1.62 -34.09 9.93
CA LEU A 129 -1.18 -35.25 10.71
C LEU A 129 0.30 -35.16 11.12
N ASP A 130 1.15 -34.55 10.31
CA ASP A 130 2.59 -34.47 10.57
C ASP A 130 2.95 -33.20 11.35
N ARG A 131 3.41 -33.36 12.59
CA ARG A 131 3.88 -32.25 13.42
C ARG A 131 5.15 -31.57 12.90
N LYS A 132 5.95 -32.27 12.09
CA LYS A 132 7.09 -31.69 11.36
C LYS A 132 6.70 -31.24 9.96
N GLY A 133 5.44 -31.38 9.57
CA GLY A 133 4.97 -30.98 8.26
C GLY A 133 4.97 -29.46 8.08
N CYS A 134 5.43 -29.00 6.93
CA CYS A 134 5.23 -27.62 6.49
C CYS A 134 4.50 -27.58 5.14
N VAL A 135 3.86 -26.44 4.89
CA VAL A 135 3.21 -26.12 3.63
C VAL A 135 3.87 -24.86 3.09
N VAL A 136 4.24 -24.89 1.80
CA VAL A 136 5.02 -23.83 1.17
C VAL A 136 4.26 -23.26 -0.02
N GLY A 137 4.35 -21.96 -0.27
CA GLY A 137 3.78 -21.35 -1.48
C GLY A 137 4.58 -21.74 -2.72
N ARG A 138 3.90 -21.90 -3.86
CA ARG A 138 4.52 -22.29 -5.14
C ARG A 138 5.78 -21.48 -5.47
N ASN A 139 5.74 -20.16 -5.36
CA ASN A 139 6.87 -19.29 -5.70
C ASN A 139 8.13 -19.58 -4.86
N ILE A 140 7.95 -19.90 -3.57
CA ILE A 140 9.06 -20.22 -2.66
C ILE A 140 9.62 -21.60 -3.00
N ALA A 141 8.73 -22.56 -3.26
CA ALA A 141 9.12 -23.90 -3.67
C ALA A 141 9.92 -23.87 -4.99
N GLU A 142 9.50 -23.09 -5.98
CA GLU A 142 10.22 -22.91 -7.25
C GLU A 142 11.57 -22.20 -7.04
N ARG A 143 11.61 -21.14 -6.22
CA ARG A 143 12.85 -20.40 -5.92
C ARG A 143 13.93 -21.27 -5.31
N PHE A 144 13.58 -22.20 -4.43
CA PHE A 144 14.53 -23.08 -3.74
C PHE A 144 14.58 -24.51 -4.30
N GLY A 145 13.78 -24.80 -5.33
CA GLY A 145 13.71 -26.13 -5.96
C GLY A 145 13.09 -27.21 -5.08
N TRP A 146 12.27 -26.85 -4.09
CA TRP A 146 11.67 -27.80 -3.15
C TRP A 146 10.48 -28.55 -3.75
N LYS A 147 10.36 -29.82 -3.34
CA LYS A 147 9.28 -30.74 -3.71
C LYS A 147 8.59 -31.27 -2.46
N VAL A 148 7.38 -31.78 -2.65
CA VAL A 148 6.66 -32.47 -1.57
C VAL A 148 7.45 -33.73 -1.17
N GLY A 149 7.77 -33.83 0.11
CA GLY A 149 8.62 -34.88 0.69
C GLY A 149 10.00 -34.40 1.11
N ASP A 150 10.46 -33.23 0.65
CA ASP A 150 11.79 -32.72 0.98
C ASP A 150 11.88 -32.27 2.44
N ALA A 151 13.05 -32.48 3.04
CA ALA A 151 13.37 -31.97 4.36
C ALA A 151 14.04 -30.59 4.24
N VAL A 152 13.47 -29.60 4.94
CA VAL A 152 13.92 -28.21 4.98
C VAL A 152 14.29 -27.86 6.40
N VAL A 153 15.53 -27.40 6.60
CA VAL A 153 16.02 -26.98 7.92
C VAL A 153 15.95 -25.46 8.02
N LEU A 154 15.20 -24.97 9.01
CA LEU A 154 15.13 -23.56 9.34
C LEU A 154 15.87 -23.29 10.66
N LYS A 155 16.78 -22.33 10.63
CA LYS A 155 17.46 -21.85 11.83
C LYS A 155 16.55 -20.85 12.53
N GLY A 156 16.05 -21.21 13.71
CA GLY A 156 15.14 -20.35 14.47
C GLY A 156 15.87 -19.17 15.09
N THR A 157 15.38 -17.95 14.86
CA THR A 157 15.91 -16.73 15.52
C THR A 157 15.18 -16.40 16.82
N ILE A 158 13.88 -16.73 16.89
CA ILE A 158 13.03 -16.52 18.08
C ILE A 158 12.98 -17.78 18.95
N SER A 159 12.83 -18.95 18.31
CA SER A 159 12.89 -20.26 18.97
C SER A 159 14.25 -20.89 18.63
N PRO A 160 15.28 -20.74 19.48
CA PRO A 160 16.65 -21.11 19.12
C PRO A 160 16.74 -22.61 18.81
N GLY A 161 17.36 -22.94 17.68
CA GLY A 161 17.57 -24.33 17.25
C GLY A 161 17.49 -24.49 15.74
N ASP A 162 17.95 -25.65 15.27
CA ASP A 162 17.80 -26.07 13.89
C ASP A 162 16.54 -26.93 13.79
N TRP A 163 15.54 -26.40 13.12
CA TRP A 163 14.23 -27.02 13.01
C TRP A 163 14.08 -27.68 11.66
N GLU A 164 14.00 -29.00 11.67
CA GLU A 164 13.76 -29.81 10.48
C GLU A 164 12.25 -29.94 10.23
N PHE A 165 11.81 -29.46 9.07
CA PHE A 165 10.45 -29.58 8.58
C PHE A 165 10.41 -30.40 7.29
N VAL A 166 9.32 -31.13 7.07
CA VAL A 166 9.09 -31.88 5.83
C VAL A 166 8.02 -31.17 5.02
N VAL A 167 8.30 -30.87 3.75
CA VAL A 167 7.31 -30.26 2.86
C VAL A 167 6.19 -31.26 2.59
N ARG A 168 5.02 -31.05 3.22
CA ARG A 168 3.84 -31.92 3.05
C ARG A 168 2.85 -31.40 2.02
N GLY A 169 2.95 -30.12 1.66
CA GLY A 169 2.13 -29.54 0.61
C GLY A 169 2.77 -28.30 0.01
N ILE A 170 2.48 -28.08 -1.28
CA ILE A 170 2.81 -26.84 -1.97
C ILE A 170 1.47 -26.24 -2.39
N TYR A 171 1.07 -25.14 -1.77
CA TYR A 171 -0.22 -24.53 -2.06
C TYR A 171 -0.11 -23.60 -3.28
N GLN A 172 -1.25 -23.42 -3.93
CA GLN A 172 -1.46 -22.44 -4.98
C GLN A 172 -2.51 -21.43 -4.53
N GLY A 173 -2.41 -20.19 -5.01
CA GLY A 173 -3.52 -19.26 -4.92
C GLY A 173 -4.75 -19.80 -5.63
N ALA A 174 -5.93 -19.71 -5.01
CA ALA A 174 -7.20 -20.03 -5.66
C ALA A 174 -7.45 -19.15 -6.88
N GLU A 175 -6.92 -17.93 -6.83
CA GLU A 175 -6.77 -17.07 -7.99
C GLU A 175 -5.29 -16.90 -8.31
N LYS A 176 -4.98 -16.69 -9.59
CA LYS A 176 -3.64 -16.22 -10.01
C LYS A 176 -3.20 -15.00 -9.18
N SER A 177 -4.13 -14.10 -8.88
CA SER A 177 -3.91 -12.87 -8.10
C SER A 177 -3.38 -13.09 -6.67
N THR A 178 -3.65 -14.24 -6.02
CA THR A 178 -3.41 -14.40 -4.57
C THR A 178 -1.92 -14.29 -4.20
N ASP A 179 -1.03 -14.84 -5.02
CA ASP A 179 0.42 -14.74 -4.84
C ASP A 179 1.05 -13.71 -5.81
N GLU A 180 0.36 -13.41 -6.92
CA GLU A 180 0.90 -12.55 -7.97
C GLU A 180 0.65 -11.06 -7.70
N THR A 181 -0.43 -10.68 -7.03
CA THR A 181 -0.78 -9.26 -6.81
C THR A 181 0.29 -8.54 -6.01
N VAL A 182 0.71 -9.07 -4.86
CA VAL A 182 1.74 -8.44 -4.02
C VAL A 182 3.08 -8.36 -4.76
N ARG A 183 3.43 -9.40 -5.52
CA ARG A 183 4.65 -9.43 -6.32
C ARG A 183 4.61 -8.40 -7.45
N ASN A 184 3.52 -8.37 -8.22
CA ASN A 184 3.33 -7.45 -9.33
C ASN A 184 3.27 -6.00 -8.84
N LEU A 185 2.57 -5.75 -7.71
CA LEU A 185 2.56 -4.45 -7.04
C LEU A 185 3.96 -4.03 -6.60
N SER A 186 4.73 -4.91 -5.94
CA SER A 186 6.11 -4.60 -5.54
C SER A 186 6.98 -4.26 -6.74
N ARG A 187 6.82 -4.96 -7.87
CA ARG A 187 7.55 -4.69 -9.11
C ARG A 187 7.16 -3.35 -9.72
N LEU A 188 5.87 -3.01 -9.72
CA LEU A 188 5.37 -1.71 -10.19
C LEU A 188 5.84 -0.56 -9.30
N ILE A 189 5.86 -0.72 -7.97
CA ILE A 189 6.38 0.29 -7.04
C ILE A 189 7.88 0.50 -7.21
N GLN A 190 8.64 -0.57 -7.49
CA GLN A 190 10.08 -0.50 -7.73
C GLN A 190 10.43 0.11 -9.11
N ALA A 191 9.47 0.16 -10.03
CA ALA A 191 9.63 0.80 -11.33
C ALA A 191 9.61 2.33 -11.13
N ASN A 192 10.75 2.98 -11.32
CA ASN A 192 10.83 4.44 -11.22
C ASN A 192 10.11 5.09 -12.41
N THR A 193 8.88 5.58 -12.21
CA THR A 193 8.07 6.27 -13.22
C THR A 193 7.93 7.78 -12.96
N THR A 194 8.93 8.38 -12.30
CA THR A 194 8.84 9.77 -11.85
C THR A 194 8.65 10.76 -13.01
N ASN A 195 7.65 11.63 -12.89
CA ASN A 195 7.30 12.67 -13.84
C ASN A 195 7.21 14.04 -13.14
N PRO A 196 7.86 15.13 -13.64
CA PRO A 196 8.76 15.21 -14.80
C PRO A 196 10.16 14.60 -14.58
N PRO A 197 10.91 14.19 -15.64
CA PRO A 197 10.64 14.39 -17.08
C PRO A 197 9.79 13.31 -17.76
N GLY A 198 9.48 12.20 -17.09
CA GLY A 198 8.84 11.02 -17.69
C GLY A 198 9.82 9.84 -17.76
N ASN A 199 9.41 8.68 -17.25
CA ASN A 199 10.18 7.44 -17.23
C ASN A 199 9.24 6.24 -17.08
N GLU A 200 8.14 6.21 -17.82
CA GLU A 200 7.06 5.23 -17.63
C GLU A 200 7.41 3.84 -18.17
N LEU A 201 8.44 3.73 -19.03
CA LEU A 201 8.86 2.47 -19.67
C LEU A 201 9.07 1.30 -18.70
N PRO A 202 9.76 1.44 -17.55
CA PRO A 202 9.98 0.31 -16.63
C PRO A 202 8.68 -0.29 -16.08
N ALA A 203 7.66 0.54 -15.80
CA ALA A 203 6.36 0.02 -15.36
C ALA A 203 5.59 -0.63 -16.52
N ILE A 204 5.66 -0.05 -17.72
CA ILE A 204 5.07 -0.64 -18.93
C ILE A 204 5.65 -2.02 -19.23
N LEU A 205 6.96 -2.22 -19.05
CA LEU A 205 7.59 -3.53 -19.23
C LEU A 205 7.12 -4.57 -18.21
N VAL A 206 6.85 -4.16 -16.96
CA VAL A 206 6.24 -5.05 -15.95
C VAL A 206 4.84 -5.47 -16.38
N VAL A 207 4.02 -4.53 -16.88
CA VAL A 207 2.67 -4.84 -17.39
C VAL A 207 2.73 -5.74 -18.62
N LYS A 208 3.65 -5.48 -19.56
CA LYS A 208 3.85 -6.31 -20.76
C LYS A 208 4.15 -7.76 -20.39
N GLU A 209 5.06 -8.00 -19.43
CA GLU A 209 5.40 -9.36 -19.01
C GLU A 209 4.21 -10.10 -18.38
N ILE A 210 3.34 -9.38 -17.67
CA ILE A 210 2.10 -9.96 -17.11
C ILE A 210 1.17 -10.37 -18.26
N LEU A 211 0.98 -9.50 -19.25
CA LEU A 211 0.14 -9.79 -20.42
C LEU A 211 0.68 -10.98 -21.23
N ASP A 212 1.98 -11.01 -21.51
CA ASP A 212 2.63 -12.11 -22.23
C ASP A 212 2.38 -13.45 -21.52
N ARG A 213 2.51 -13.48 -20.20
CA ARG A 213 2.30 -14.67 -19.37
C ARG A 213 0.85 -15.14 -19.35
N ASP A 214 -0.09 -14.20 -19.39
CA ASP A 214 -1.53 -14.50 -19.43
C ASP A 214 -2.05 -14.82 -20.84
N GLY A 215 -1.15 -14.95 -21.82
CA GLY A 215 -1.45 -15.45 -23.16
C GLY A 215 -1.85 -14.37 -24.16
N PHE A 216 -1.63 -13.09 -23.84
CA PHE A 216 -1.75 -12.02 -24.83
C PHE A 216 -0.60 -12.13 -25.85
N THR A 217 -0.94 -11.96 -27.12
CA THR A 217 0.04 -11.96 -28.22
C THR A 217 0.38 -10.53 -28.66
N GLU A 218 1.37 -10.38 -29.53
CA GLU A 218 1.76 -9.08 -30.09
C GLU A 218 0.62 -8.36 -30.84
N ASN A 219 -0.43 -9.09 -31.25
CA ASN A 219 -1.62 -8.51 -31.89
C ASN A 219 -2.67 -8.00 -30.89
N ASP A 220 -2.50 -8.29 -29.60
CA ASP A 220 -3.46 -7.98 -28.54
C ASP A 220 -3.05 -6.75 -27.73
N TYR A 221 -1.80 -6.28 -27.83
CA TYR A 221 -1.38 -5.02 -27.22
C TYR A 221 -0.39 -4.23 -28.07
N THR A 222 -0.27 -2.94 -27.77
CA THR A 222 0.64 -2.02 -28.45
C THR A 222 1.27 -1.08 -27.44
N ILE A 223 2.59 -0.91 -27.53
CA ILE A 223 3.34 0.09 -26.76
C ILE A 223 3.45 1.36 -27.60
N VAL A 224 3.02 2.49 -27.03
CA VAL A 224 2.97 3.78 -27.71
C VAL A 224 3.75 4.80 -26.90
N GLU A 225 4.71 5.46 -27.52
CA GLU A 225 5.45 6.58 -26.90
C GLU A 225 4.88 7.89 -27.42
N SER A 226 4.26 8.68 -26.54
CA SER A 226 3.62 9.95 -26.92
C SER A 226 4.61 11.13 -26.97
N ALA A 227 5.71 11.02 -26.23
CA ALA A 227 6.83 11.95 -26.18
C ALA A 227 8.04 11.22 -25.56
N PRO A 228 9.29 11.71 -25.71
CA PRO A 228 10.46 11.03 -25.15
C PRO A 228 10.28 10.69 -23.66
N GLY A 229 10.33 9.40 -23.34
CA GLY A 229 10.14 8.87 -21.97
C GLY A 229 8.69 8.62 -21.55
N ARG A 230 7.70 9.11 -22.30
CA ARG A 230 6.26 9.00 -22.04
C ARG A 230 5.65 7.79 -22.73
N VAL A 231 5.91 6.62 -22.17
CA VAL A 231 5.49 5.34 -22.73
C VAL A 231 4.15 4.88 -22.14
N ASN A 232 3.26 4.44 -23.02
CA ASN A 232 1.93 3.89 -22.70
C ASN A 232 1.82 2.47 -23.27
N LEU A 233 0.92 1.66 -22.70
CA LEU A 233 0.55 0.35 -23.24
C LEU A 233 -0.96 0.29 -23.38
N VAL A 234 -1.41 -0.08 -24.58
CA VAL A 234 -2.82 -0.31 -24.89
C VAL A 234 -3.00 -1.78 -25.18
N ALA A 235 -3.77 -2.48 -24.35
CA ALA A 235 -4.12 -3.88 -24.54
C ALA A 235 -5.61 -4.05 -24.85
N ARG A 236 -5.96 -5.07 -25.64
CA ARG A 236 -7.33 -5.40 -26.03
C ARG A 236 -7.55 -6.90 -25.88
N LEU A 237 -8.43 -7.26 -24.95
CA LEU A 237 -9.03 -8.59 -24.91
C LEU A 237 -10.23 -8.62 -25.86
N ARG A 238 -10.22 -9.49 -26.88
CA ARG A 238 -11.31 -9.59 -27.86
C ARG A 238 -12.47 -10.42 -27.29
N GLY A 239 -13.64 -9.81 -27.18
CA GLY A 239 -14.89 -10.52 -26.90
C GLY A 239 -15.61 -10.96 -28.17
N ASP A 240 -16.74 -11.64 -27.99
CA ASP A 240 -17.63 -12.12 -29.07
C ASP A 240 -18.52 -11.02 -29.69
N GLY A 241 -18.44 -9.79 -29.15
CA GLY A 241 -19.21 -8.63 -29.62
C GLY A 241 -20.68 -8.61 -29.16
N SER A 242 -21.09 -9.55 -28.31
CA SER A 242 -22.47 -9.63 -27.79
C SER A 242 -22.80 -8.53 -26.76
N GLN A 243 -21.78 -7.98 -26.10
CA GLN A 243 -21.91 -6.95 -25.07
C GLN A 243 -21.15 -5.67 -25.44
N ARG A 244 -21.49 -4.58 -24.74
CA ARG A 244 -20.78 -3.30 -24.89
C ARG A 244 -19.32 -3.46 -24.43
N PRO A 245 -18.35 -2.84 -25.13
CA PRO A 245 -16.95 -2.91 -24.73
C PRO A 245 -16.73 -2.18 -23.40
N LEU A 246 -15.86 -2.75 -22.56
CA LEU A 246 -15.36 -2.11 -21.34
C LEU A 246 -13.96 -1.55 -21.61
N LEU A 247 -13.73 -0.28 -21.27
CA LEU A 247 -12.40 0.34 -21.29
C LEU A 247 -11.95 0.57 -19.85
N MET A 248 -10.79 0.02 -19.51
CA MET A 248 -10.07 0.36 -18.28
C MET A 248 -8.90 1.27 -18.64
N SER A 249 -8.82 2.43 -18.00
CA SER A 249 -7.74 3.41 -18.19
C SER A 249 -7.17 3.80 -16.84
N GLY A 250 -5.85 3.86 -16.73
CA GLY A 250 -5.12 4.23 -15.52
C GLY A 250 -3.75 4.81 -15.88
N HIS A 251 -3.22 5.63 -14.99
CA HIS A 251 -1.87 6.22 -15.14
C HIS A 251 -0.85 5.42 -14.32
N VAL A 252 0.39 5.36 -14.79
CA VAL A 252 1.49 4.62 -14.14
C VAL A 252 2.57 5.56 -13.58
N ASP A 253 2.50 6.85 -13.91
CA ASP A 253 3.45 7.86 -13.46
C ASP A 253 3.14 8.35 -12.05
N VAL A 254 4.21 8.74 -11.36
CA VAL A 254 4.15 9.36 -10.04
C VAL A 254 4.86 10.72 -10.08
N VAL A 255 4.28 11.71 -9.43
CA VAL A 255 4.94 13.01 -9.22
C VAL A 255 5.83 12.94 -7.99
N PRO A 256 7.03 13.55 -8.02
CA PRO A 256 7.92 13.56 -6.87
C PRO A 256 7.25 14.31 -5.71
N VAL A 257 7.45 13.82 -4.48
CA VAL A 257 7.04 14.53 -3.27
C VAL A 257 7.81 15.84 -3.20
N GLU A 258 7.12 16.98 -3.24
CA GLU A 258 7.73 18.28 -2.98
C GLU A 258 8.34 18.27 -1.59
N ARG A 259 9.65 18.51 -1.51
CA ARG A 259 10.31 18.76 -0.22
C ARG A 259 9.72 20.05 0.33
N GLU A 260 9.21 20.03 1.57
CA GLU A 260 8.75 21.24 2.26
C GLU A 260 9.80 22.34 2.10
N LYS A 261 9.40 23.46 1.48
CA LYS A 261 10.28 24.62 1.36
C LYS A 261 10.54 25.15 2.78
N PRO A 262 11.80 25.26 3.23
CA PRO A 262 12.10 25.77 4.57
C PRO A 262 11.61 27.21 4.69
N GLY A 263 10.49 27.43 5.40
CA GLY A 263 9.94 28.76 5.66
C GLY A 263 8.46 28.94 5.30
N GLU A 264 7.85 28.06 4.52
CA GLU A 264 6.39 28.01 4.36
C GLU A 264 5.81 27.30 5.60
N ARG A 265 5.54 28.06 6.66
CA ARG A 265 4.60 27.60 7.69
C ARG A 265 3.26 27.42 6.97
N SER A 266 2.87 26.19 6.71
CA SER A 266 1.46 25.87 6.48
C SER A 266 0.69 26.52 7.63
N ALA A 267 -0.32 27.32 7.30
CA ALA A 267 -1.21 27.89 8.30
C ALA A 267 -1.66 26.75 9.24
N PRO A 268 -1.78 26.98 10.55
CA PRO A 268 -2.22 25.95 11.48
C PRO A 268 -3.47 25.29 10.91
N ARG A 269 -3.41 23.96 10.71
CA ARG A 269 -4.56 23.22 10.19
C ARG A 269 -5.71 23.45 11.18
N PRO A 270 -6.82 24.07 10.75
CA PRO A 270 -7.96 24.24 11.63
C PRO A 270 -8.41 22.86 12.12
N VAL A 271 -8.86 22.81 13.37
CA VAL A 271 -9.45 21.59 13.94
C VAL A 271 -10.74 21.32 13.19
N ILE A 272 -10.84 20.14 12.57
CA ILE A 272 -12.03 19.72 11.83
C ILE A 272 -13.02 19.09 12.82
N ASP A 273 -14.27 19.54 12.78
CA ASP A 273 -15.38 18.92 13.49
C ASP A 273 -15.92 17.73 12.67
N TRP A 274 -15.43 16.53 12.99
CA TRP A 274 -15.80 15.31 12.28
C TRP A 274 -17.23 14.87 12.56
N ASP A 275 -17.77 15.17 13.75
CA ASP A 275 -19.14 14.83 14.12
C ASP A 275 -20.13 15.65 13.27
N GLN A 276 -19.85 16.95 13.11
CA GLN A 276 -20.62 17.82 12.22
C GLN A 276 -20.53 17.38 10.76
N ALA A 277 -19.33 17.03 10.28
CA ALA A 277 -19.13 16.56 8.91
C ALA A 277 -19.93 15.28 8.62
N GLN A 278 -19.99 14.34 9.56
CA GLN A 278 -20.76 13.11 9.44
C GLN A 278 -22.26 13.40 9.37
N VAL A 279 -22.78 14.28 10.24
CA VAL A 279 -24.21 14.65 10.23
C VAL A 279 -24.61 15.31 8.91
N LEU A 280 -23.78 16.19 8.36
CA LEU A 280 -24.04 16.84 7.07
C LEU A 280 -24.06 15.85 5.91
N TYR A 281 -23.16 14.86 5.93
CA TYR A 281 -23.11 13.79 4.94
C TYR A 281 -24.35 12.88 5.01
N GLU A 282 -24.74 12.43 6.21
CA GLU A 282 -25.92 11.58 6.40
C GLU A 282 -27.23 12.27 6.01
N GLN A 283 -27.27 13.60 6.08
CA GLN A 283 -28.44 14.42 5.74
C GLN A 283 -28.44 14.95 4.30
N ASP A 284 -27.42 14.63 3.49
CA ASP A 284 -27.24 15.10 2.12
C ASP A 284 -27.40 16.64 1.98
N LYS A 285 -26.85 17.38 2.95
CA LYS A 285 -27.01 18.85 3.01
C LYS A 285 -25.92 19.56 2.21
N THR A 286 -26.35 20.50 1.36
CA THR A 286 -25.45 21.47 0.72
C THR A 286 -24.94 22.47 1.76
N ILE A 287 -23.63 22.74 1.73
CA ILE A 287 -22.96 23.68 2.64
C ILE A 287 -22.24 24.76 1.86
N LEU A 288 -22.22 25.99 2.39
CA LEU A 288 -21.50 27.10 1.79
C LEU A 288 -20.17 27.28 2.51
N LEU A 289 -19.06 27.05 1.80
CA LEU A 289 -17.72 27.21 2.35
C LEU A 289 -16.96 28.35 1.68
N LEU A 290 -16.17 29.09 2.47
CA LEU A 290 -15.35 30.18 1.97
C LEU A 290 -14.09 29.62 1.29
N VAL A 291 -13.79 30.12 0.09
CA VAL A 291 -12.54 29.81 -0.60
C VAL A 291 -11.40 30.61 0.02
N ASN A 292 -10.57 29.91 0.79
CA ASN A 292 -9.44 30.48 1.52
C ASN A 292 -8.17 30.59 0.67
N GLY A 293 -8.08 29.82 -0.42
CA GLY A 293 -6.95 29.83 -1.34
C GLY A 293 -7.11 28.80 -2.45
N PHE A 294 -6.05 28.55 -3.22
CA PHE A 294 -6.03 27.53 -4.26
C PHE A 294 -4.61 26.95 -4.42
N ASN A 295 -4.53 25.77 -5.01
CA ASN A 295 -3.29 25.17 -5.48
C ASN A 295 -3.45 24.80 -6.96
N ARG A 296 -2.44 24.13 -7.55
CA ARG A 296 -2.51 23.69 -8.96
C ARG A 296 -3.69 22.77 -9.28
N GLY A 297 -4.20 22.05 -8.29
CA GLY A 297 -5.24 21.04 -8.46
C GLY A 297 -6.66 21.50 -8.13
N GLY A 298 -6.86 22.65 -7.45
CA GLY A 298 -8.20 23.04 -6.99
C GLY A 298 -8.24 24.16 -5.96
N LEU A 299 -9.45 24.46 -5.49
CA LEU A 299 -9.73 25.45 -4.46
C LEU A 299 -9.62 24.83 -3.07
N LEU A 300 -9.05 25.58 -2.14
CA LEU A 300 -9.04 25.26 -0.72
C LEU A 300 -10.20 26.01 -0.07
N VAL A 301 -11.15 25.26 0.48
CA VAL A 301 -12.33 25.82 1.14
C VAL A 301 -12.32 25.54 2.63
N GLY A 302 -12.91 26.43 3.42
CA GLY A 302 -13.12 26.16 4.84
C GLY A 302 -14.01 27.21 5.51
N GLY A 303 -14.69 26.79 6.56
CA GLY A 303 -15.65 27.57 7.32
C GLY A 303 -16.38 26.68 8.31
N GLU A 304 -16.88 27.24 9.41
CA GLU A 304 -17.74 26.53 10.39
C GLU A 304 -17.19 25.18 10.88
N GLY A 305 -15.88 25.10 11.16
CA GLY A 305 -15.26 23.85 11.64
C GLY A 305 -15.01 22.80 10.55
N LEU A 306 -15.27 23.12 9.28
CA LEU A 306 -15.02 22.26 8.12
C LEU A 306 -13.89 22.82 7.26
N GLN A 307 -13.10 21.92 6.68
CA GLN A 307 -12.09 22.23 5.69
C GLN A 307 -12.16 21.21 4.56
N GLY A 308 -12.09 21.68 3.33
CA GLY A 308 -12.25 20.85 2.14
C GLY A 308 -11.39 21.31 0.98
N PHE A 309 -11.42 20.49 -0.07
CA PHE A 309 -10.76 20.75 -1.33
C PHE A 309 -11.75 20.51 -2.46
N VAL A 310 -11.88 21.49 -3.35
CA VAL A 310 -12.73 21.38 -4.55
C VAL A 310 -11.81 21.24 -5.77
N PRO A 311 -11.75 20.05 -6.40
CA PRO A 311 -10.95 19.82 -7.59
C PRO A 311 -11.31 20.78 -8.72
N VAL A 312 -10.32 21.18 -9.52
CA VAL A 312 -10.52 22.01 -10.72
C VAL A 312 -11.59 21.43 -11.66
N SER A 313 -11.69 20.10 -11.77
CA SER A 313 -12.67 19.40 -12.60
C SER A 313 -14.13 19.63 -12.21
N HIS A 314 -14.39 20.11 -10.98
CA HIS A 314 -15.74 20.42 -10.50
C HIS A 314 -16.08 21.91 -10.66
N LEU A 315 -15.17 22.73 -11.20
CA LEU A 315 -15.40 24.15 -11.41
C LEU A 315 -15.98 24.39 -12.81
N LEU A 316 -17.16 25.00 -12.87
CA LEU A 316 -17.90 25.27 -14.11
C LEU A 316 -17.12 26.07 -15.17
N LYS A 317 -16.10 26.83 -14.76
CA LYS A 317 -15.33 27.72 -15.63
C LYS A 317 -14.00 27.12 -16.11
N ILE A 318 -13.65 25.91 -15.70
CA ILE A 318 -12.38 25.28 -16.06
C ILE A 318 -12.67 23.92 -16.69
N ASN A 319 -12.11 23.70 -17.88
CA ASN A 319 -12.20 22.42 -18.58
C ASN A 319 -10.83 21.75 -18.67
N CYS A 320 -10.80 20.51 -19.15
CA CYS A 320 -9.57 19.72 -19.30
C CYS A 320 -8.57 20.28 -20.32
N GLN A 321 -8.91 21.35 -21.05
CA GLN A 321 -8.06 21.99 -22.06
C GLN A 321 -7.53 23.37 -21.62
N THR A 322 -7.90 23.84 -20.42
CA THR A 322 -7.49 25.16 -19.93
C THR A 322 -6.01 25.14 -19.53
N GLU A 323 -5.17 25.93 -20.21
CA GLU A 323 -3.74 26.04 -19.92
C GLU A 323 -3.46 26.68 -18.55
N GLU A 324 -2.28 26.40 -17.99
CA GLU A 324 -1.92 26.84 -16.63
C GLU A 324 -1.90 28.37 -16.47
N GLU A 325 -1.59 29.12 -17.55
CA GLU A 325 -1.59 30.59 -17.57
C GLU A 325 -3.01 31.20 -17.49
N GLU A 326 -4.01 30.55 -18.09
CA GLU A 326 -5.42 30.97 -18.03
C GLU A 326 -6.12 30.50 -16.75
N ARG A 327 -5.63 29.39 -16.16
CA ARG A 327 -6.20 28.78 -14.95
C ARG A 327 -6.00 29.62 -13.70
N ASN A 328 -4.82 30.21 -13.50
CA ASN A 328 -4.50 30.96 -12.29
C ASN A 328 -5.38 32.21 -12.06
N PRO A 329 -5.68 33.04 -13.08
CA PRO A 329 -6.65 34.13 -12.96
C PRO A 329 -8.05 33.66 -12.57
N ILE A 330 -8.51 32.53 -13.12
CA ILE A 330 -9.82 31.97 -12.82
C ILE A 330 -9.88 31.50 -11.36
N LEU A 331 -8.89 30.75 -10.88
CA LEU A 331 -8.84 30.29 -9.49
C LEU A 331 -8.72 31.45 -8.51
N THR A 332 -7.95 32.48 -8.87
CA THR A 332 -7.85 33.72 -8.07
C THR A 332 -9.21 34.41 -7.93
N SER A 333 -10.05 34.38 -8.97
CA SER A 333 -11.39 34.98 -8.93
C SER A 333 -12.37 34.31 -7.96
N TYR A 334 -12.04 33.11 -7.48
CA TYR A 334 -12.83 32.40 -6.46
C TYR A 334 -12.40 32.72 -5.03
N VAL A 335 -11.16 33.19 -4.82
CA VAL A 335 -10.66 33.49 -3.47
C VAL A 335 -11.51 34.57 -2.81
N GLY A 336 -11.96 34.29 -1.59
CA GLY A 336 -12.86 35.18 -0.83
C GLY A 336 -14.35 35.06 -1.17
N LYS A 337 -14.74 34.17 -2.08
CA LYS A 337 -16.15 33.85 -2.35
C LYS A 337 -16.59 32.60 -1.59
N GLN A 338 -17.88 32.51 -1.31
CA GLN A 338 -18.50 31.28 -0.85
C GLN A 338 -18.90 30.42 -2.04
N ILE A 339 -18.66 29.12 -1.93
CA ILE A 339 -19.11 28.13 -2.90
C ILE A 339 -19.94 27.06 -2.19
N ALA A 340 -21.01 26.63 -2.88
CA ALA A 340 -21.89 25.52 -2.50
C ALA A 340 -21.47 24.25 -3.23
#